data_AF-A0A8C7QBB6-F1
#
_entry.id   AF-A0A8C7QBB6-F1
#
_cell.length_a   1.000
_cell.length_b   1.000
_cell.length_c   1.000
_cell.angle_alpha   90.00
_cell.angle_beta   90.00
_cell.angle_gamma   90.00
#
_symmetry.space_group_name_H-M   'P 1'
#
loop_
_entity.id
_entity.type
_entity.pdbx_description
1 polymer ?
#
loop_
_entity_poly.entity_id
_entity_poly.type
_entity_poly.pdbx_seq_one_letter_code
_entity_poly.pdbx_strand_id
1 'polypeptide(L)'
;MIKEKGTRVHLMRYQMKRTLSHPASGNCMLMTNSVRRYTMRMSWSCVWGSHLTWDHPYYDIARHQIVEVAGDDNFGRKVIVFNACRMPPHHELDHHKLLMYLKATLDQYVESDYTLIYFHNGLTSENKPSLSWLRDAYREFDRKYKKNIKALYIVHPTMFIKTLLILFKPLISFKFGRKINYINYLSELEDIVKCEQLVIPTRVRDYDEKIRASLKASVQAQMSPPRSPPLPNQQFGVPLPMLRARRSDNEAVPLVMQDTVAFLMEQGLEIEGIFRRSANVTLVKDVQHRYNSGEEVSFSQMEDVHLAAVILKTFLRELPEPLLTYQLYNDIVNFHSKSGEDSLILHTENYASLKFLIEFLVQVSAQSEINKMNNANLAVVFGPNLLWGQDAAMTLSAIGPINNFTRTLLDQHHKVFSP
;
A
#
# COMPACT_ATOMS: atom_id res chain seq x y z
N MET A 1 17.91 -30.54 6.59
CA MET A 1 17.60 -29.13 6.92
C MET A 1 18.73 -28.26 6.40
N ILE A 2 18.65 -27.81 5.14
CA ILE A 2 19.61 -26.87 4.57
C ILE A 2 19.07 -25.47 4.90
N LYS A 3 19.76 -24.72 5.75
CA LYS A 3 19.47 -23.30 5.95
C LYS A 3 19.90 -22.56 4.68
N GLU A 4 18.95 -22.13 3.86
CA GLU A 4 19.21 -21.17 2.79
C GLU A 4 19.81 -19.90 3.41
N LYS A 5 21.04 -19.58 3.05
CA LYS A 5 21.68 -18.32 3.41
C LYS A 5 21.25 -17.29 2.36
N GLY A 6 20.42 -16.32 2.75
CA GLY A 6 20.11 -15.17 1.90
C GLY A 6 21.34 -14.29 1.65
N THR A 7 21.41 -13.66 0.48
CA THR A 7 22.49 -12.73 0.11
C THR A 7 22.13 -11.34 0.59
N ARG A 8 23.06 -10.66 1.28
CA ARG A 8 22.87 -9.28 1.75
C ARG A 8 23.21 -8.28 0.63
N VAL A 9 22.31 -7.33 0.42
CA VAL A 9 22.45 -6.20 -0.48
C VAL A 9 22.60 -4.94 0.38
N HIS A 10 23.72 -4.24 0.26
CA HIS A 10 23.99 -3.01 1.01
C HIS A 10 23.59 -1.78 0.16
N LEU A 11 22.60 -1.01 0.61
CA LEU A 11 22.32 0.33 0.04
C LEU A 11 22.99 1.42 0.88
N MET A 12 23.83 2.26 0.24
CA MET A 12 24.56 3.35 0.89
C MET A 12 23.81 4.71 0.83
N ARG A 13 23.96 5.49 1.91
CA ARG A 13 23.34 6.79 2.20
C ARG A 13 23.63 7.90 1.18
N TYR A 14 22.67 8.82 0.99
CA TYR A 14 22.92 10.27 0.90
C TYR A 14 21.69 11.11 1.33
N GLN A 15 21.84 11.93 2.38
CA GLN A 15 20.91 13.00 2.76
C GLN A 15 21.42 14.35 2.23
N MET A 16 20.51 15.15 1.66
CA MET A 16 20.74 16.56 1.34
C MET A 16 21.02 17.36 2.63
N LYS A 17 22.25 17.84 2.81
CA LYS A 17 22.57 18.93 3.75
C LYS A 17 21.83 20.20 3.28
N ARG A 18 20.83 20.66 4.03
CA ARG A 18 20.55 22.10 4.13
C ARG A 18 21.03 22.58 5.49
N THR A 19 22.07 23.39 5.42
CA THR A 19 22.57 24.30 6.45
C THR A 19 21.43 25.13 7.04
N LEU A 20 21.26 25.09 8.36
CA LEU A 20 20.98 26.26 9.19
C LEU A 20 21.50 25.97 10.61
N SER A 21 22.33 26.89 11.07
CA SER A 21 23.12 26.91 12.30
C SER A 21 22.26 27.09 13.57
N HIS A 22 22.77 26.46 14.62
CA HIS A 22 22.49 26.50 16.08
C HIS A 22 22.26 27.92 16.70
N PRO A 23 21.86 28.06 18.01
CA PRO A 23 22.16 27.15 19.13
C PRO A 23 21.04 26.86 20.16
N ALA A 24 21.45 25.96 21.06
CA ALA A 24 20.76 25.24 22.12
C ALA A 24 20.39 26.05 23.38
N SER A 25 19.41 25.50 24.11
CA SER A 25 19.32 25.37 25.58
C SER A 25 18.07 24.50 25.84
N GLY A 26 18.04 23.40 26.59
CA GLY A 26 18.77 23.01 27.79
C GLY A 26 17.73 22.76 28.88
N ASN A 27 17.33 21.51 29.11
CA ASN A 27 17.30 20.87 30.44
C ASN A 27 16.59 19.50 30.43
N CYS A 28 17.32 18.55 31.00
CA CYS A 28 16.91 17.22 31.40
C CYS A 28 16.47 17.28 32.86
N MET A 29 15.35 16.64 33.21
CA MET A 29 15.08 16.27 34.60
C MET A 29 14.41 14.90 34.63
N LEU A 30 15.18 13.92 35.08
CA LEU A 30 14.72 12.62 35.56
C LEU A 30 14.03 12.82 36.91
N MET A 31 12.85 12.23 37.10
CA MET A 31 12.41 11.78 38.42
C MET A 31 11.70 10.43 38.35
N THR A 32 11.95 9.66 39.39
CA THR A 32 11.83 8.22 39.57
C THR A 32 10.48 7.77 40.13
N ASN A 33 10.13 6.51 39.84
CA ASN A 33 9.31 5.55 40.59
C ASN A 33 8.29 6.05 41.64
N SER A 34 7.02 5.65 41.45
CA SER A 34 6.22 5.12 42.55
C SER A 34 5.11 4.20 42.08
N VAL A 35 5.16 2.96 42.55
CA VAL A 35 4.11 1.95 42.48
C VAL A 35 2.99 2.34 43.44
N ARG A 36 1.77 2.56 42.95
CA ARG A 36 0.55 2.47 43.77
C ARG A 36 -0.55 1.72 43.03
N ARG A 37 -0.82 0.50 43.51
CA ARG A 37 -2.09 -0.19 43.35
C ARG A 37 -3.18 0.68 43.96
N TYR A 38 -4.16 1.08 43.15
CA TYR A 38 -5.48 1.47 43.62
C TYR A 38 -6.51 0.71 42.81
N THR A 39 -7.11 -0.28 43.46
CA THR A 39 -8.41 -0.83 43.10
C THR A 39 -9.45 0.27 43.28
N MET A 40 -10.00 0.80 42.18
CA MET A 40 -11.19 1.63 42.23
C MET A 40 -12.13 1.23 41.11
N ARG A 41 -13.04 0.33 41.46
CA ARG A 41 -14.26 0.03 40.72
C ARG A 41 -15.19 1.22 40.93
N MET A 42 -15.22 2.17 39.99
CA MET A 42 -16.19 3.28 40.00
C MET A 42 -16.59 3.68 38.57
N SER A 43 -17.87 3.45 38.29
CA SER A 43 -18.75 4.17 37.36
C SER A 43 -18.21 4.55 35.97
N TRP A 44 -18.36 3.64 35.00
CA TRP A 44 -18.45 3.99 33.58
C TRP A 44 -19.93 4.22 33.24
N SER A 45 -20.43 5.43 33.48
CA SER A 45 -21.80 5.81 33.15
C SER A 45 -21.89 7.31 32.87
N CYS A 46 -21.23 7.79 31.82
CA CYS A 46 -21.59 9.05 31.17
C CYS A 46 -20.83 9.17 29.86
N VAL A 47 -21.54 8.93 28.76
CA VAL A 47 -21.64 9.72 27.52
C VAL A 47 -22.47 8.83 26.57
N TRP A 48 -23.79 8.97 26.66
CA TRP A 48 -24.81 8.34 25.81
C TRP A 48 -24.67 6.82 25.54
N GLY A 49 -24.36 6.05 26.56
CA GLY A 49 -24.65 4.61 26.60
C GLY A 49 -25.99 4.37 27.28
N SER A 50 -27.03 4.05 26.49
CA SER A 50 -28.44 3.77 26.84
C SER A 50 -29.41 4.98 26.90
N HIS A 51 -30.24 5.07 25.85
CA HIS A 51 -31.48 5.83 25.68
C HIS A 51 -31.46 7.34 25.97
N LEU A 52 -31.29 8.16 24.91
CA LEU A 52 -32.03 9.42 24.86
C LEU A 52 -33.51 9.13 25.17
N THR A 53 -34.14 10.01 25.93
CA THR A 53 -35.59 9.95 26.15
C THR A 53 -36.30 10.12 24.80
N TRP A 54 -37.47 9.49 24.63
CA TRP A 54 -38.18 9.48 23.34
C TRP A 54 -38.59 10.87 22.86
N ASP A 55 -38.64 11.84 23.76
CA ASP A 55 -38.98 13.25 23.54
C ASP A 55 -37.75 14.09 23.13
N HIS A 56 -36.54 13.55 23.20
CA HIS A 56 -35.35 14.29 22.82
C HIS A 56 -35.35 14.59 21.30
N PRO A 57 -35.01 15.82 20.88
CA PRO A 57 -35.05 16.21 19.48
C PRO A 57 -34.31 15.26 18.54
N TYR A 58 -33.18 14.67 18.97
CA TYR A 58 -32.36 13.77 18.16
C TYR A 58 -32.54 12.26 18.45
N TYR A 59 -33.59 11.86 19.17
CA TYR A 59 -33.82 10.45 19.56
C TYR A 59 -33.80 9.49 18.36
N ASP A 60 -34.50 9.86 17.29
CA ASP A 60 -34.62 9.12 16.04
C ASP A 60 -33.29 8.89 15.33
N ILE A 61 -32.32 9.81 15.45
CA ILE A 61 -30.97 9.65 14.92
C ILE A 61 -30.10 8.81 15.87
N ALA A 62 -30.10 9.14 17.16
CA ALA A 62 -29.21 8.53 18.14
C ALA A 62 -29.48 7.03 18.35
N ARG A 63 -30.74 6.60 18.24
CA ARG A 63 -31.12 5.17 18.36
C ARG A 63 -30.41 4.28 17.34
N HIS A 64 -29.96 4.83 16.22
CA HIS A 64 -29.18 4.09 15.21
C HIS A 64 -27.72 3.92 15.61
N GLN A 65 -27.21 4.66 16.61
CA GLN A 65 -25.82 4.59 17.07
C GLN A 65 -24.80 4.85 15.93
N ILE A 66 -25.11 5.81 15.06
CA ILE A 66 -24.24 6.23 13.95
C ILE A 66 -22.95 6.86 14.49
N VAL A 67 -23.02 7.57 15.62
CA VAL A 67 -21.87 8.18 16.28
C VAL A 67 -21.81 7.82 17.75
N GLU A 68 -20.62 7.49 18.21
CA GLU A 68 -20.32 7.08 19.57
C GLU A 68 -19.00 7.69 20.04
N VAL A 69 -18.88 7.93 21.34
CA VAL A 69 -17.62 8.36 21.99
C VAL A 69 -17.05 7.14 22.68
N ALA A 70 -15.99 6.59 22.12
CA ALA A 70 -15.52 5.23 22.40
C ALA A 70 -14.32 5.20 23.36
N GLY A 71 -14.21 6.18 24.25
CA GLY A 71 -13.13 6.30 25.22
C GLY A 71 -11.99 7.20 24.75
N ASP A 72 -10.75 6.81 25.05
CA ASP A 72 -9.54 7.60 24.84
C ASP A 72 -8.50 6.79 24.06
N ASP A 73 -7.75 7.45 23.16
CA ASP A 73 -6.65 6.80 22.45
C ASP A 73 -5.41 6.65 23.31
N ASN A 74 -4.35 6.07 22.74
CA ASN A 74 -3.08 5.84 23.45
C ASN A 74 -2.40 7.12 23.98
N PHE A 75 -2.87 8.31 23.59
CA PHE A 75 -2.39 9.61 24.07
C PHE A 75 -3.38 10.30 25.01
N GLY A 76 -4.44 9.60 25.44
CA GLY A 76 -5.47 10.14 26.33
C GLY A 76 -6.44 11.11 25.64
N ARG A 77 -6.52 11.10 24.30
CA ARG A 77 -7.41 11.98 23.54
C ARG A 77 -8.73 11.25 23.28
N LYS A 78 -9.86 11.96 23.38
CA LYS A 78 -11.17 11.36 23.13
C LYS A 78 -11.26 10.78 21.72
N VAL A 79 -11.81 9.57 21.61
CA VAL A 79 -12.03 8.87 20.34
C VAL A 79 -13.50 8.95 20.00
N ILE A 80 -13.82 9.54 18.85
CA ILE A 80 -15.18 9.66 18.34
C ILE A 80 -15.30 8.78 17.10
N VAL A 81 -16.23 7.83 17.17
CA VAL A 81 -16.43 6.78 16.17
C VAL A 81 -17.68 7.10 15.36
N PHE A 82 -17.56 6.96 14.04
CA PHE A 82 -18.64 7.06 13.08
C PHE A 82 -18.83 5.71 12.38
N ASN A 83 -20.01 5.12 12.49
CA ASN A 83 -20.34 3.79 11.99
C ASN A 83 -21.25 3.87 10.75
N ALA A 84 -20.68 3.68 9.56
CA ALA A 84 -21.46 3.79 8.33
C ALA A 84 -22.46 2.64 8.16
N CYS A 85 -22.13 1.43 8.65
CA CYS A 85 -23.03 0.26 8.63
C CYS A 85 -24.33 0.43 9.43
N ARG A 86 -24.41 1.46 10.27
CA ARG A 86 -25.57 1.81 11.09
C ARG A 86 -26.43 2.93 10.49
N MET A 87 -26.03 3.49 9.34
CA MET A 87 -26.86 4.45 8.63
C MET A 87 -28.04 3.74 7.96
N PRO A 88 -29.29 4.09 8.29
CA PRO A 88 -30.46 3.55 7.64
C PRO A 88 -30.61 4.09 6.20
N PRO A 89 -31.52 3.52 5.40
CA PRO A 89 -31.80 4.02 4.06
C PRO A 89 -32.18 5.50 4.02
N HIS A 90 -31.93 6.17 2.89
CA HIS A 90 -32.15 7.62 2.74
C HIS A 90 -33.54 8.12 3.13
N HIS A 91 -34.57 7.31 2.85
CA HIS A 91 -35.96 7.68 3.11
C HIS A 91 -36.32 7.59 4.60
N GLU A 92 -35.50 6.92 5.41
CA GLU A 92 -35.68 6.77 6.86
C GLU A 92 -34.77 7.69 7.68
N LEU A 93 -33.87 8.43 7.01
CA LEU A 93 -32.86 9.26 7.67
C LEU A 93 -33.01 10.73 7.27
N ASP A 94 -33.35 11.57 8.24
CA ASP A 94 -33.23 13.02 8.07
C ASP A 94 -31.75 13.43 8.12
N HIS A 95 -31.19 13.71 6.94
CA HIS A 95 -29.79 14.09 6.75
C HIS A 95 -29.44 15.46 7.34
N HIS A 96 -30.40 16.38 7.45
CA HIS A 96 -30.18 17.68 8.11
C HIS A 96 -30.12 17.49 9.62
N LYS A 97 -31.06 16.72 10.17
CA LYS A 97 -31.11 16.38 11.59
C LYS A 97 -29.91 15.55 12.03
N LEU A 98 -29.44 14.63 11.18
CA LEU A 98 -28.18 13.93 11.37
C LEU A 98 -27.02 14.93 11.50
N LEU A 99 -26.87 15.88 10.56
CA LEU A 99 -25.80 16.87 10.60
C LEU A 99 -25.82 17.71 11.89
N MET A 100 -27.01 18.11 12.34
CA MET A 100 -27.18 18.84 13.60
C MET A 100 -26.83 17.99 14.83
N TYR A 101 -27.22 16.72 14.85
CA TYR A 101 -26.82 15.77 15.89
C TYR A 101 -25.30 15.55 15.92
N LEU A 102 -24.66 15.45 14.76
CA LEU A 102 -23.20 15.36 14.65
C LEU A 102 -22.51 16.60 15.24
N LYS A 103 -22.99 17.81 14.90
CA LYS A 103 -22.46 19.06 15.44
C LYS A 103 -22.63 19.11 16.97
N ALA A 104 -23.82 18.81 17.47
CA ALA A 104 -24.11 18.80 18.91
C ALA A 104 -23.24 17.77 19.68
N THR A 105 -22.92 16.64 19.05
CA THR A 105 -22.01 15.65 19.63
C THR A 105 -20.57 16.16 19.65
N LEU A 106 -20.09 16.70 18.52
CA LEU A 106 -18.73 17.22 18.41
C LEU A 106 -18.49 18.47 19.26
N ASP A 107 -19.49 19.34 19.44
CA ASP A 107 -19.38 20.57 20.22
C ASP A 107 -18.91 20.32 21.67
N GLN A 108 -19.14 19.12 22.20
CA GLN A 108 -18.67 18.71 23.53
C GLN A 108 -17.16 18.42 23.60
N TYR A 109 -16.50 18.21 22.45
CA TYR A 109 -15.11 17.73 22.38
C TYR A 109 -14.19 18.62 21.55
N VAL A 110 -14.73 19.44 20.65
CA VAL A 110 -13.96 20.17 19.63
C VAL A 110 -12.96 21.17 20.18
N GLU A 111 -13.11 21.60 21.43
CA GLU A 111 -12.15 22.49 22.10
C GLU A 111 -10.88 21.78 22.57
N SER A 112 -10.95 20.46 22.77
CA SER A 112 -9.81 19.60 23.14
C SER A 112 -9.28 18.83 21.94
N ASP A 113 -8.08 18.24 22.07
CA ASP A 113 -7.53 17.35 21.05
C ASP A 113 -8.26 16.01 21.03
N TYR A 114 -8.65 15.54 19.83
CA TYR A 114 -9.42 14.31 19.67
C TYR A 114 -9.08 13.55 18.38
N THR A 115 -9.45 12.28 18.35
CA THR A 115 -9.26 11.36 17.23
C THR A 115 -10.61 10.94 16.66
N LEU A 116 -10.72 10.90 15.34
CA LEU A 116 -11.88 10.40 14.64
C LEU A 116 -11.61 9.02 14.03
N ILE A 117 -12.54 8.11 14.19
CA ILE A 117 -12.56 6.81 13.49
C ILE A 117 -13.84 6.74 12.68
N TYR A 118 -13.72 6.43 11.40
CA TYR A 118 -14.85 6.22 10.50
C TYR A 118 -14.80 4.79 9.95
N PHE A 119 -15.71 3.94 10.44
CA PHE A 119 -15.92 2.60 9.90
C PHE A 119 -16.76 2.71 8.64
N HIS A 120 -16.09 2.60 7.48
CA HIS A 120 -16.71 2.85 6.19
C HIS A 120 -17.59 1.68 5.70
N ASN A 121 -17.26 0.45 6.11
CA ASN A 121 -18.02 -0.73 5.70
C ASN A 121 -19.52 -0.60 6.01
N GLY A 122 -20.37 -1.08 5.09
CA GLY A 122 -21.83 -1.03 5.20
C GLY A 122 -22.50 0.14 4.47
N LEU A 123 -21.74 0.99 3.77
CA LEU A 123 -22.30 1.92 2.80
C LEU A 123 -22.75 1.20 1.51
N THR A 124 -23.98 1.47 1.09
CA THR A 124 -24.61 0.98 -0.14
C THR A 124 -25.22 2.14 -0.92
N SER A 125 -25.77 1.88 -2.10
CA SER A 125 -26.53 2.90 -2.84
C SER A 125 -27.77 3.41 -2.12
N GLU A 126 -28.27 2.68 -1.12
CA GLU A 126 -29.52 2.99 -0.41
C GLU A 126 -29.32 3.91 0.79
N ASN A 127 -28.10 4.01 1.33
CA ASN A 127 -27.81 4.80 2.53
C ASN A 127 -26.66 5.83 2.35
N LYS A 128 -25.96 5.82 1.20
CA LYS A 128 -24.81 6.71 0.95
C LYS A 128 -25.22 8.19 0.81
N PRO A 129 -24.76 9.11 1.68
CA PRO A 129 -25.10 10.52 1.54
C PRO A 129 -24.78 11.07 0.15
N SER A 130 -25.64 11.96 -0.35
CA SER A 130 -25.45 12.56 -1.68
C SER A 130 -24.17 13.42 -1.71
N LEU A 131 -23.59 13.59 -2.91
CA LEU A 131 -22.39 14.43 -3.07
C LEU A 131 -22.64 15.88 -2.66
N SER A 132 -23.84 16.40 -2.92
CA SER A 132 -24.24 17.73 -2.46
C SER A 132 -24.26 17.81 -0.93
N TRP A 133 -24.89 16.85 -0.26
CA TRP A 133 -24.92 16.81 1.19
C TRP A 133 -23.52 16.69 1.80
N LEU A 134 -22.65 15.84 1.25
CA LEU A 134 -21.27 15.68 1.75
C LEU A 134 -20.47 16.98 1.65
N ARG A 135 -20.65 17.72 0.54
CA ARG A 135 -20.03 19.04 0.36
C ARG A 135 -20.56 20.04 1.38
N ASP A 136 -21.86 20.06 1.58
CA ASP A 136 -22.52 21.03 2.46
C ASP A 136 -22.18 20.73 3.94
N ALA A 137 -22.19 19.45 4.33
CA ALA A 137 -21.70 19.00 5.64
C ALA A 137 -20.24 19.38 5.87
N TYR A 138 -19.35 19.22 4.88
CA TYR A 138 -17.95 19.61 5.02
C TYR A 138 -17.78 21.12 5.24
N ARG A 139 -18.65 21.95 4.65
CA ARG A 139 -18.65 23.42 4.84
C ARG A 139 -19.16 23.80 6.21
N GLU A 140 -20.20 23.12 6.70
CA GLU A 140 -20.77 23.31 8.04
C GLU A 140 -19.79 22.97 9.17
N PHE A 141 -18.95 21.95 8.99
CA PHE A 141 -17.82 21.69 9.88
C PHE A 141 -16.67 22.66 9.60
N ASP A 142 -16.77 23.88 10.10
CA ASP A 142 -15.77 24.93 9.88
C ASP A 142 -14.43 24.66 10.62
N ARG A 143 -13.61 25.71 10.80
CA ARG A 143 -12.31 25.60 11.48
C ARG A 143 -12.43 25.06 12.92
N LYS A 144 -13.52 25.36 13.63
CA LYS A 144 -13.75 24.91 15.03
C LYS A 144 -13.64 23.40 15.13
N TYR A 145 -14.28 22.68 14.21
CA TYR A 145 -14.34 21.23 14.19
C TYR A 145 -13.12 20.55 13.56
N LYS A 146 -12.24 21.30 12.88
CA LYS A 146 -11.11 20.73 12.13
C LYS A 146 -9.75 20.94 12.81
N LYS A 147 -9.64 21.96 13.66
CA LYS A 147 -8.36 22.39 14.25
C LYS A 147 -7.76 21.30 15.14
N ASN A 148 -8.55 20.75 16.07
CA ASN A 148 -8.07 19.89 17.14
C ASN A 148 -8.18 18.37 16.84
N ILE A 149 -8.71 18.00 15.67
CA ILE A 149 -8.57 16.64 15.15
C ILE A 149 -7.08 16.34 14.98
N LYS A 150 -6.56 15.29 15.60
CA LYS A 150 -5.17 14.85 15.40
C LYS A 150 -5.04 13.81 14.30
N ALA A 151 -5.99 12.90 14.25
CA ALA A 151 -6.09 11.89 13.21
C ALA A 151 -7.54 11.60 12.87
N LEU A 152 -7.79 11.32 11.59
CA LEU A 152 -9.03 10.76 11.06
C LEU A 152 -8.67 9.41 10.43
N TYR A 153 -9.06 8.31 11.06
CA TYR A 153 -8.86 6.96 10.57
C TYR A 153 -10.09 6.52 9.78
N ILE A 154 -9.91 6.20 8.51
CA ILE A 154 -10.96 5.61 7.66
C ILE A 154 -10.67 4.12 7.57
N VAL A 155 -11.50 3.33 8.26
CA VAL A 155 -11.36 1.89 8.37
C VAL A 155 -12.13 1.20 7.25
N HIS A 156 -11.48 0.28 6.56
CA HIS A 156 -11.96 -0.43 5.37
C HIS A 156 -12.38 0.51 4.22
N PRO A 157 -11.48 1.39 3.73
CA PRO A 157 -11.83 2.33 2.69
C PRO A 157 -12.11 1.63 1.35
N THR A 158 -13.30 1.85 0.77
CA THR A 158 -13.60 1.43 -0.60
C THR A 158 -12.99 2.38 -1.64
N MET A 159 -12.98 1.95 -2.91
CA MET A 159 -12.63 2.85 -4.03
C MET A 159 -13.54 4.07 -4.10
N PHE A 160 -14.82 3.94 -3.72
CA PHE A 160 -15.75 5.06 -3.72
C PHE A 160 -15.26 6.17 -2.77
N ILE A 161 -14.95 5.86 -1.51
CA ILE A 161 -14.51 6.89 -0.54
C ILE A 161 -13.13 7.46 -0.90
N LYS A 162 -12.22 6.65 -1.46
CA LYS A 162 -10.91 7.13 -1.94
C LYS A 162 -11.08 8.13 -3.09
N THR A 163 -11.88 7.79 -4.11
CA THR A 163 -12.19 8.68 -5.25
C THR A 163 -12.93 9.93 -4.81
N LEU A 164 -13.88 9.79 -3.89
CA LEU A 164 -14.60 10.90 -3.29
C LEU A 164 -13.62 11.88 -2.63
N LEU A 165 -12.71 11.41 -1.78
CA LEU A 165 -11.73 12.28 -1.13
C LEU A 165 -10.76 12.96 -2.11
N ILE A 166 -10.44 12.32 -3.23
CA ILE A 166 -9.67 12.93 -4.33
C ILE A 166 -10.47 14.07 -4.99
N LEU A 167 -11.74 13.84 -5.30
CA LEU A 167 -12.63 14.86 -5.88
C LEU A 167 -12.82 16.05 -4.94
N PHE A 168 -12.88 15.79 -3.63
CA PHE A 168 -12.99 16.82 -2.59
C PHE A 168 -11.64 17.44 -2.19
N LYS A 169 -10.51 17.01 -2.76
CA LYS A 169 -9.18 17.54 -2.43
C LYS A 169 -9.03 19.06 -2.59
N PRO A 170 -9.65 19.74 -3.58
CA PRO A 170 -9.62 21.20 -3.67
C PRO A 170 -10.36 21.91 -2.51
N LEU A 171 -11.35 21.24 -1.92
CA LEU A 171 -12.13 21.75 -0.78
C LEU A 171 -11.46 21.40 0.56
N ILE A 172 -10.70 20.31 0.60
CA ILE A 172 -9.98 19.86 1.79
C ILE A 172 -8.67 20.64 1.94
N SER A 173 -8.54 21.41 3.02
CA SER A 173 -7.28 22.10 3.31
C SER A 173 -6.10 21.10 3.39
N PHE A 174 -4.95 21.49 2.86
CA PHE A 174 -3.73 20.66 2.89
C PHE A 174 -3.36 20.16 4.29
N LYS A 175 -3.55 21.02 5.31
CA LYS A 175 -3.30 20.67 6.73
C LYS A 175 -4.25 19.59 7.23
N PHE A 176 -5.52 19.62 6.81
CA PHE A 176 -6.49 18.61 7.19
C PHE A 176 -6.27 17.29 6.43
N GLY A 177 -5.93 17.36 5.14
CA GLY A 177 -5.63 16.16 4.34
C GLY A 177 -4.53 15.28 4.94
N ARG A 178 -3.51 15.88 5.56
CA ARG A 178 -2.44 15.16 6.29
C ARG A 178 -2.90 14.41 7.54
N LYS A 179 -4.12 14.65 8.02
CA LYS A 179 -4.70 13.98 9.19
C LYS A 179 -5.46 12.71 8.80
N ILE A 180 -5.73 12.49 7.50
CA ILE A 180 -6.50 11.35 7.00
C ILE A 180 -5.56 10.14 6.90
N ASN A 181 -5.92 9.06 7.57
CA ASN A 181 -5.20 7.79 7.58
C ASN A 181 -6.15 6.68 7.15
N TYR A 182 -5.71 5.82 6.25
CA TYR A 182 -6.48 4.66 5.80
C TYR A 182 -6.04 3.43 6.59
N ILE A 183 -7.01 2.71 7.13
CA ILE A 183 -6.79 1.48 7.90
C ILE A 183 -7.48 0.35 7.16
N ASN A 184 -6.73 -0.63 6.68
CA ASN A 184 -7.30 -1.71 5.87
C ASN A 184 -7.84 -2.84 6.73
N TYR A 185 -7.24 -3.08 7.90
CA TYR A 185 -7.60 -4.16 8.83
C TYR A 185 -7.80 -3.67 10.25
N LEU A 186 -8.65 -4.35 11.03
CA LEU A 186 -8.86 -3.99 12.44
C LEU A 186 -7.61 -4.16 13.30
N SER A 187 -6.70 -5.07 12.94
CA SER A 187 -5.43 -5.26 13.65
C SER A 187 -4.53 -4.03 13.61
N GLU A 188 -4.53 -3.26 12.52
CA GLU A 188 -3.78 -2.00 12.43
C GLU A 188 -4.40 -0.91 13.32
N LEU A 189 -5.70 -1.00 13.60
CA LEU A 189 -6.40 -0.08 14.49
C LEU A 189 -6.06 -0.36 15.96
N GLU A 190 -5.86 -1.63 16.32
CA GLU A 190 -5.51 -2.08 17.68
C GLU A 190 -4.19 -1.47 18.17
N ASP A 191 -3.24 -1.24 17.27
CA ASP A 191 -1.96 -0.57 17.60
C ASP A 191 -2.14 0.91 17.97
N ILE A 192 -3.28 1.51 17.59
CA ILE A 192 -3.55 2.95 17.68
C ILE A 192 -4.52 3.27 18.81
N VAL A 193 -5.56 2.45 18.96
CA VAL A 193 -6.59 2.56 19.98
C VAL A 193 -6.86 1.19 20.56
N LYS A 194 -7.04 1.11 21.88
CA LYS A 194 -7.46 -0.11 22.57
C LYS A 194 -8.85 -0.52 22.09
N CYS A 195 -8.92 -1.47 21.16
CA CYS A 195 -10.18 -1.90 20.56
C CYS A 195 -11.16 -2.50 21.57
N GLU A 196 -10.73 -2.87 22.77
CA GLU A 196 -11.62 -3.27 23.87
C GLU A 196 -12.52 -2.11 24.35
N GLN A 197 -12.11 -0.86 24.11
CA GLN A 197 -12.91 0.34 24.40
C GLN A 197 -13.83 0.71 23.22
N LEU A 198 -13.59 0.14 22.04
CA LEU A 198 -14.39 0.40 20.84
C LEU A 198 -15.53 -0.62 20.70
N VAL A 199 -16.77 -0.13 20.63
CA VAL A 199 -17.92 -0.96 20.23
C VAL A 199 -17.91 -1.14 18.71
N ILE A 200 -17.03 -2.01 18.22
CA ILE A 200 -16.92 -2.32 16.79
C ILE A 200 -18.10 -3.20 16.36
N PRO A 201 -18.96 -2.76 15.42
CA PRO A 201 -20.11 -3.56 14.98
C PRO A 201 -19.71 -4.90 14.37
N THR A 202 -20.51 -5.95 14.61
CA THR A 202 -20.25 -7.31 14.10
C THR A 202 -20.04 -7.33 12.59
N ARG A 203 -20.86 -6.57 11.84
CA ARG A 203 -20.71 -6.44 10.37
C ARG A 203 -19.33 -5.94 9.93
N VAL A 204 -18.67 -5.10 10.73
CA VAL A 204 -17.31 -4.62 10.46
C VAL A 204 -16.30 -5.74 10.72
N ARG A 205 -16.45 -6.47 11.83
CA ARG A 205 -15.61 -7.63 12.17
C ARG A 205 -15.73 -8.75 11.12
N ASP A 206 -16.95 -9.12 10.74
CA ASP A 206 -17.22 -10.13 9.73
C ASP A 206 -16.61 -9.75 8.38
N TYR A 207 -16.68 -8.47 8.02
CA TYR A 207 -16.09 -7.96 6.79
C TYR A 207 -14.57 -7.99 6.82
N ASP A 208 -13.96 -7.59 7.95
CA ASP A 208 -12.52 -7.66 8.14
C ASP A 208 -12.03 -9.11 8.09
N GLU A 209 -12.73 -10.04 8.75
CA GLU A 209 -12.49 -11.47 8.64
C GLU A 209 -12.65 -11.97 7.21
N LYS A 210 -13.67 -11.51 6.47
CA LYS A 210 -13.87 -11.87 5.06
C LYS A 210 -12.74 -11.38 4.18
N ILE A 211 -12.26 -10.14 4.36
CA ILE A 211 -11.10 -9.65 3.61
C ILE A 211 -9.86 -10.44 3.99
N ARG A 212 -9.59 -10.63 5.29
CA ARG A 212 -8.45 -11.40 5.78
C ARG A 212 -8.50 -12.86 5.31
N ALA A 213 -9.67 -13.48 5.28
CA ALA A 213 -9.89 -14.83 4.76
C ALA A 213 -9.73 -14.87 3.24
N SER A 214 -10.18 -13.85 2.50
CA SER A 214 -9.97 -13.75 1.06
C SER A 214 -8.49 -13.56 0.70
N LEU A 215 -7.73 -12.83 1.52
CA LEU A 215 -6.28 -12.68 1.40
C LEU A 215 -5.55 -13.96 1.81
N LYS A 216 -5.98 -14.60 2.90
CA LYS A 216 -5.46 -15.90 3.30
C LYS A 216 -5.77 -16.96 2.25
N ALA A 217 -6.93 -16.89 1.60
CA ALA A 217 -7.33 -17.75 0.49
C ALA A 217 -6.63 -17.38 -0.81
N SER A 218 -6.26 -16.12 -1.08
CA SER A 218 -5.46 -15.74 -2.25
C SER A 218 -3.99 -16.12 -2.04
N VAL A 219 -3.45 -15.93 -0.84
CA VAL A 219 -2.12 -16.42 -0.43
C VAL A 219 -2.11 -17.95 -0.40
N GLN A 220 -3.15 -18.60 0.11
CA GLN A 220 -3.30 -20.06 0.05
C GLN A 220 -3.62 -20.56 -1.35
N ALA A 221 -4.27 -19.80 -2.24
CA ALA A 221 -4.45 -20.15 -3.65
C ALA A 221 -3.17 -19.92 -4.46
N GLN A 222 -2.29 -19.01 -4.03
CA GLN A 222 -0.92 -18.86 -4.50
C GLN A 222 0.02 -19.93 -3.92
N MET A 223 -0.29 -20.52 -2.76
CA MET A 223 0.40 -21.68 -2.16
C MET A 223 -0.28 -23.03 -2.45
N SER A 224 -1.44 -23.03 -3.10
CA SER A 224 -2.07 -24.24 -3.63
C SER A 224 -1.30 -24.59 -4.89
N PRO A 225 -1.03 -25.88 -5.16
CA PRO A 225 -0.60 -26.25 -6.49
C PRO A 225 -1.64 -25.73 -7.49
N PRO A 226 -1.21 -25.23 -8.66
CA PRO A 226 -2.14 -24.72 -9.66
C PRO A 226 -3.19 -25.80 -9.97
N ARG A 227 -4.43 -25.38 -10.28
CA ARG A 227 -5.60 -26.27 -10.54
C ARG A 227 -5.34 -27.32 -11.63
N SER A 228 -4.23 -27.20 -12.34
CA SER A 228 -3.50 -28.23 -13.07
C SER A 228 -2.02 -28.08 -12.73
N PRO A 229 -1.24 -29.16 -12.51
CA PRO A 229 0.20 -29.05 -12.32
C PRO A 229 0.81 -28.19 -13.43
N PRO A 230 1.79 -27.31 -13.13
CA PRO A 230 2.42 -26.50 -14.17
C PRO A 230 2.96 -27.44 -15.24
N LEU A 231 2.82 -27.06 -16.51
CA LEU A 231 3.43 -27.81 -17.61
C LEU A 231 4.91 -28.10 -17.26
N PRO A 232 5.46 -29.25 -17.68
CA PRO A 232 6.85 -29.61 -17.37
C PRO A 232 7.84 -28.47 -17.67
N ASN A 233 7.56 -27.73 -18.75
CA ASN A 233 8.38 -26.65 -19.26
C ASN A 233 7.84 -25.25 -18.95
N GLN A 234 6.80 -25.11 -18.11
CA GLN A 234 6.19 -23.82 -17.77
C GLN A 234 7.27 -22.84 -17.27
N GLN A 235 7.36 -21.66 -17.91
CA GLN A 235 8.30 -20.59 -17.56
C GLN A 235 7.61 -19.40 -16.86
N PHE A 236 6.42 -19.01 -17.32
CA PHE A 236 5.66 -17.87 -16.77
C PHE A 236 4.80 -18.31 -15.58
N GLY A 237 4.67 -17.46 -14.56
CA GLY A 237 3.87 -17.78 -13.38
C GLY A 237 4.51 -18.79 -12.42
N VAL A 238 5.81 -19.06 -12.53
CA VAL A 238 6.53 -20.06 -11.74
C VAL A 238 7.54 -19.37 -10.81
N PRO A 239 7.66 -19.77 -9.53
CA PRO A 239 8.67 -19.22 -8.63
C PRO A 239 10.10 -19.45 -9.14
N LEU A 240 10.98 -18.45 -8.99
CA LEU A 240 12.38 -18.53 -9.45
C LEU A 240 13.14 -19.78 -8.94
N PRO A 241 13.00 -20.19 -7.66
CA PRO A 241 13.66 -21.42 -7.17
C PRO A 241 13.23 -22.68 -7.91
N MET A 242 11.96 -22.75 -8.33
CA MET A 242 11.46 -23.89 -9.11
C MET A 242 12.00 -23.88 -10.55
N LEU A 243 12.13 -22.71 -11.17
CA LEU A 243 12.74 -22.59 -12.50
C LEU A 243 14.20 -23.05 -12.49
N ARG A 244 14.96 -22.63 -11.47
CA ARG A 244 16.34 -23.05 -11.28
C ARG A 244 16.46 -24.57 -11.10
N ALA A 245 15.64 -25.16 -10.24
CA ALA A 245 15.66 -26.60 -9.96
C ALA A 245 15.36 -27.48 -11.18
N ARG A 246 14.68 -26.94 -12.20
CA ARG A 246 14.37 -27.65 -13.46
C ARG A 246 15.52 -27.63 -14.47
N ARG A 247 16.49 -26.73 -14.30
CA ARG A 247 17.62 -26.60 -15.22
C ARG A 247 18.76 -27.53 -14.82
N SER A 248 19.40 -28.15 -15.82
CA SER A 248 20.57 -29.01 -15.63
C SER A 248 21.83 -28.24 -15.24
N ASP A 249 21.95 -26.98 -15.65
CA ASP A 249 23.08 -26.09 -15.36
C ASP A 249 22.99 -25.40 -13.98
N ASN A 250 21.85 -25.52 -13.30
CA ASN A 250 21.56 -24.87 -12.01
C ASN A 250 21.76 -23.33 -12.02
N GLU A 251 21.62 -22.71 -13.19
CA GLU A 251 21.82 -21.29 -13.41
C GLU A 251 20.74 -20.47 -12.69
N ALA A 252 21.16 -19.42 -11.96
CA ALA A 252 20.27 -18.67 -11.07
C ALA A 252 19.35 -17.69 -11.82
N VAL A 253 19.75 -17.25 -13.01
CA VAL A 253 18.95 -16.34 -13.86
C VAL A 253 18.06 -17.18 -14.79
N PRO A 254 16.74 -16.95 -14.84
CA PRO A 254 15.82 -17.69 -15.72
C PRO A 254 16.12 -17.54 -17.22
N LEU A 255 15.81 -18.59 -18.00
CA LEU A 255 16.02 -18.64 -19.46
C LEU A 255 15.38 -17.44 -20.18
N VAL A 256 14.12 -17.13 -19.87
CA VAL A 256 13.38 -16.01 -20.50
C VAL A 256 14.13 -14.68 -20.31
N MET A 257 14.76 -14.47 -19.16
CA MET A 257 15.56 -13.26 -18.92
C MET A 257 16.85 -13.28 -19.73
N GLN A 258 17.52 -14.43 -19.83
CA GLN A 258 18.75 -14.57 -20.61
C GLN A 258 18.51 -14.30 -22.09
N ASP A 259 17.53 -14.97 -22.70
CA ASP A 259 17.23 -14.85 -24.12
C ASP A 259 16.84 -13.42 -24.51
N THR A 260 15.94 -12.81 -23.72
CA THR A 260 15.47 -11.44 -23.99
C THR A 260 16.57 -10.42 -23.80
N VAL A 261 17.39 -10.54 -22.74
CA VAL A 261 18.50 -9.61 -22.50
C VAL A 261 19.60 -9.78 -23.54
N ALA A 262 19.96 -11.01 -23.91
CA ALA A 262 20.96 -11.28 -24.95
C ALA A 262 20.57 -10.63 -26.28
N PHE A 263 19.34 -10.86 -26.74
CA PHE A 263 18.83 -10.24 -27.95
C PHE A 263 18.79 -8.71 -27.87
N LEU A 264 18.33 -8.14 -26.74
CA LEU A 264 18.24 -6.69 -26.58
C LEU A 264 19.61 -6.01 -26.42
N MET A 265 20.62 -6.72 -25.93
CA MET A 265 22.01 -6.24 -25.94
C MET A 265 22.55 -6.10 -27.36
N GLU A 266 22.17 -7.00 -28.25
CA GLU A 266 22.63 -6.98 -29.66
C GLU A 266 21.82 -6.00 -30.53
N GLN A 267 20.50 -5.96 -30.38
CA GLN A 267 19.60 -5.28 -31.31
C GLN A 267 18.75 -4.16 -30.68
N GLY A 268 18.73 -4.05 -29.35
CA GLY A 268 17.78 -3.20 -28.62
C GLY A 268 18.33 -1.89 -28.06
N LEU A 269 19.66 -1.74 -27.92
CA LEU A 269 20.27 -0.63 -27.19
C LEU A 269 20.04 0.75 -27.81
N GLU A 270 19.90 0.85 -29.14
CA GLU A 270 19.69 2.11 -29.85
C GLU A 270 18.22 2.34 -30.25
N ILE A 271 17.33 1.40 -29.95
CA ILE A 271 15.93 1.48 -30.38
C ILE A 271 15.16 2.51 -29.56
N GLU A 272 14.64 3.53 -30.23
CA GLU A 272 13.86 4.60 -29.60
C GLU A 272 12.65 4.05 -28.81
N GLY A 273 12.58 4.43 -27.53
CA GLY A 273 11.49 4.07 -26.63
C GLY A 273 11.46 2.58 -26.26
N ILE A 274 12.60 1.88 -26.31
CA ILE A 274 12.72 0.50 -25.81
C ILE A 274 12.18 0.41 -24.36
N PHE A 275 11.43 -0.65 -24.04
CA PHE A 275 10.61 -0.79 -22.81
C PHE A 275 9.44 0.19 -22.61
N ARG A 276 9.35 1.32 -23.33
CA ARG A 276 8.21 2.24 -23.25
C ARG A 276 7.10 1.87 -24.22
N ARG A 277 7.45 1.43 -25.43
CA ARG A 277 6.48 1.06 -26.47
C ARG A 277 5.84 -0.31 -26.20
N SER A 278 4.60 -0.47 -26.63
CA SER A 278 3.86 -1.73 -26.59
C SER A 278 4.23 -2.61 -27.79
N ALA A 279 4.09 -3.92 -27.62
CA ALA A 279 4.21 -4.92 -28.67
C ALA A 279 2.83 -5.52 -29.00
N ASN A 280 2.75 -6.28 -30.09
CA ASN A 280 1.52 -6.98 -30.46
C ASN A 280 1.12 -8.02 -29.39
N VAL A 281 -0.08 -7.87 -28.82
CA VAL A 281 -0.58 -8.72 -27.72
C VAL A 281 -0.70 -10.19 -28.14
N THR A 282 -1.04 -10.47 -29.39
CA THR A 282 -1.14 -11.84 -29.92
C THR A 282 0.24 -12.49 -29.98
N LEU A 283 1.26 -11.78 -30.48
CA LEU A 283 2.64 -12.28 -30.49
C LEU A 283 3.19 -12.47 -29.08
N VAL A 284 2.85 -11.58 -28.14
CA VAL A 284 3.22 -11.74 -26.73
C VAL A 284 2.66 -13.02 -26.12
N LYS A 285 1.40 -13.37 -26.44
CA LYS A 285 0.78 -14.62 -25.98
C LYS A 285 1.38 -15.85 -26.65
N ASP A 286 1.69 -15.75 -27.94
CA ASP A 286 2.34 -16.83 -28.70
C ASP A 286 3.72 -17.15 -28.14
N VAL A 287 4.57 -16.13 -27.92
CA VAL A 287 5.91 -16.32 -27.34
C VAL A 287 5.84 -16.93 -25.93
N GLN A 288 4.89 -16.49 -25.10
CA GLN A 288 4.65 -17.11 -23.79
C GLN A 288 4.26 -18.59 -23.92
N HIS A 289 3.37 -18.91 -24.86
CA HIS A 289 2.97 -20.29 -25.10
C HIS A 289 4.16 -21.17 -25.48
N ARG A 290 4.98 -20.73 -26.44
CA ARG A 290 6.19 -21.46 -26.86
C ARG A 290 7.15 -21.70 -25.71
N TYR A 291 7.44 -20.68 -24.90
CA TYR A 291 8.26 -20.85 -23.69
C TYR A 291 7.67 -21.87 -22.72
N ASN A 292 6.36 -21.80 -22.45
CA ASN A 292 5.69 -22.70 -21.51
C ASN A 292 5.58 -24.15 -22.03
N SER A 293 5.58 -24.33 -23.36
CA SER A 293 5.64 -25.64 -24.03
C SER A 293 7.05 -26.20 -24.11
N GLY A 294 8.09 -25.38 -23.91
CA GLY A 294 9.50 -25.75 -24.05
C GLY A 294 10.01 -25.70 -25.49
N GLU A 295 9.31 -24.97 -26.36
CA GLU A 295 9.77 -24.69 -27.71
C GLU A 295 10.87 -23.62 -27.70
N GLU A 296 11.76 -23.68 -28.67
CA GLU A 296 12.83 -22.70 -28.83
C GLU A 296 12.28 -21.34 -29.27
N VAL A 297 12.74 -20.27 -28.63
CA VAL A 297 12.33 -18.90 -28.93
C VAL A 297 13.51 -18.12 -29.48
N SER A 298 13.49 -17.86 -30.79
CA SER A 298 14.45 -16.95 -31.43
C SER A 298 13.80 -15.59 -31.71
N PHE A 299 14.25 -14.54 -31.02
CA PHE A 299 13.79 -13.18 -31.26
C PHE A 299 14.35 -12.57 -32.56
N SER A 300 15.50 -13.06 -33.06
CA SER A 300 16.11 -12.60 -34.30
C SER A 300 15.27 -12.90 -35.55
N GLN A 301 14.35 -13.86 -35.46
CA GLN A 301 13.39 -14.18 -36.52
C GLN A 301 12.12 -13.31 -36.47
N MET A 302 11.99 -12.44 -35.46
CA MET A 302 10.82 -11.60 -35.26
C MET A 302 11.10 -10.18 -35.73
N GLU A 303 10.09 -9.53 -36.34
CA GLU A 303 10.23 -8.17 -36.88
C GLU A 303 10.26 -7.07 -35.80
N ASP A 304 9.68 -7.32 -34.62
CA ASP A 304 9.48 -6.31 -33.58
C ASP A 304 10.45 -6.48 -32.39
N VAL A 305 11.46 -5.61 -32.32
CA VAL A 305 12.43 -5.59 -31.20
C VAL A 305 11.75 -5.28 -29.86
N HIS A 306 10.63 -4.53 -29.85
CA HIS A 306 9.90 -4.23 -28.63
C HIS A 306 9.22 -5.46 -28.03
N LEU A 307 9.01 -6.53 -28.79
CA LEU A 307 8.44 -7.79 -28.32
C LEU A 307 9.30 -8.41 -27.21
N ALA A 308 10.62 -8.52 -27.41
CA ALA A 308 11.54 -9.03 -26.39
C ALA A 308 11.49 -8.18 -25.10
N ALA A 309 11.42 -6.85 -25.25
CA ALA A 309 11.31 -5.92 -24.12
C ALA A 309 9.99 -6.06 -23.35
N VAL A 310 8.88 -6.32 -24.05
CA VAL A 310 7.58 -6.59 -23.42
C VAL A 310 7.56 -7.96 -22.75
N ILE A 311 8.17 -8.98 -23.36
CA ILE A 311 8.28 -10.32 -22.78
C ILE A 311 9.09 -10.30 -21.48
N LEU A 312 10.24 -9.63 -21.45
CA LEU A 312 11.05 -9.48 -20.23
C LEU A 312 10.23 -8.86 -19.08
N LYS A 313 9.53 -7.75 -19.34
CA LYS A 313 8.66 -7.11 -18.32
C LYS A 313 7.51 -8.02 -17.90
N THR A 314 6.94 -8.76 -18.83
CA THR A 314 5.80 -9.65 -18.58
C THR A 314 6.22 -10.83 -17.70
N PHE A 315 7.39 -11.42 -17.97
CA PHE A 315 7.97 -12.45 -17.13
C PHE A 315 8.10 -11.99 -15.67
N LEU A 316 8.70 -10.81 -15.45
CA LEU A 316 8.86 -10.22 -14.11
C LEU A 316 7.52 -9.96 -13.41
N ARG A 317 6.54 -9.42 -14.13
CA ARG A 317 5.20 -9.10 -13.60
C ARG A 317 4.38 -10.33 -13.23
N GLU A 318 4.60 -11.44 -13.93
CA GLU A 318 3.86 -12.68 -13.73
C GLU A 318 4.50 -13.60 -12.70
N LEU A 319 5.65 -13.24 -12.12
CA LEU A 319 6.20 -13.97 -10.98
C LEU A 319 5.15 -14.05 -9.85
N PRO A 320 4.99 -15.21 -9.17
CA PRO A 320 4.03 -15.34 -8.07
C PRO A 320 4.27 -14.35 -6.92
N GLU A 321 5.52 -13.94 -6.74
CA GLU A 321 5.99 -12.91 -5.82
C GLU A 321 6.84 -11.90 -6.60
N PRO A 322 6.77 -10.58 -6.31
CA PRO A 322 7.64 -9.60 -6.93
C PRO A 322 9.13 -9.96 -6.79
N LEU A 323 9.93 -9.56 -7.76
CA LEU A 323 11.38 -9.82 -7.74
C LEU A 323 12.05 -9.28 -6.47
N LEU A 324 11.59 -8.12 -5.98
CA LEU A 324 12.05 -7.51 -4.73
C LEU A 324 11.37 -8.06 -3.47
N THR A 325 10.53 -9.09 -3.58
CA THR A 325 9.81 -9.79 -2.49
C THR A 325 8.87 -8.91 -1.69
N TYR A 326 7.86 -9.50 -1.05
CA TYR A 326 6.97 -8.74 -0.17
C TYR A 326 7.64 -8.35 1.15
N GLN A 327 8.70 -9.07 1.56
CA GLN A 327 9.42 -8.79 2.80
C GLN A 327 10.06 -7.39 2.77
N LEU A 328 10.55 -6.96 1.60
CA LEU A 328 11.19 -5.64 1.44
C LEU A 328 10.18 -4.52 1.14
N TYR A 329 8.88 -4.81 1.08
CA TYR A 329 7.88 -3.84 0.61
C TYR A 329 7.88 -2.57 1.46
N ASN A 330 7.74 -2.71 2.78
CA ASN A 330 7.71 -1.56 3.69
C ASN A 330 9.03 -0.79 3.71
N ASP A 331 10.16 -1.47 3.54
CA ASP A 331 11.48 -0.85 3.50
C ASP A 331 11.67 0.00 2.24
N ILE A 332 11.21 -0.51 1.10
CA ILE A 332 11.26 0.18 -0.19
C ILE A 332 10.29 1.36 -0.22
N VAL A 333 9.06 1.19 0.27
CA VAL A 333 8.07 2.28 0.27
C VAL A 333 8.46 3.42 1.22
N ASN A 334 9.15 3.11 2.31
CA ASN A 334 9.65 4.09 3.28
C ASN A 334 11.13 4.45 3.07
N PHE A 335 11.70 4.15 1.89
CA PHE A 335 13.13 4.32 1.63
C PHE A 335 13.61 5.78 1.85
N HIS A 336 12.78 6.79 1.59
CA HIS A 336 13.14 8.20 1.77
C HIS A 336 13.15 8.68 3.23
N SER A 337 12.49 7.97 4.14
CA SER A 337 12.35 8.39 5.55
C SER A 337 13.37 7.70 6.47
N LYS A 338 14.07 6.67 6.00
CA LYS A 338 15.07 5.93 6.77
C LYS A 338 16.46 6.52 6.58
N SER A 339 17.15 6.80 7.69
CA SER A 339 18.51 7.35 7.73
C SER A 339 19.57 6.30 8.15
N GLY A 340 19.29 5.00 8.04
CA GLY A 340 20.18 3.90 8.45
C GLY A 340 20.89 3.19 7.28
N GLU A 341 21.93 2.40 7.60
CA GLU A 341 22.46 1.34 6.72
C GLU A 341 21.58 0.10 6.88
N ASP A 342 20.49 0.01 6.11
CA ASP A 342 19.67 -1.20 6.07
C ASP A 342 20.21 -2.12 4.98
N SER A 343 20.64 -3.33 5.35
CA SER A 343 20.95 -4.39 4.39
C SER A 343 19.64 -5.06 3.96
N LEU A 344 19.28 -4.95 2.69
CA LEU A 344 18.17 -5.73 2.13
C LEU A 344 18.64 -7.17 1.96
N ILE A 345 17.87 -8.15 2.45
CA ILE A 345 18.21 -9.57 2.29
C ILE A 345 17.33 -10.12 1.16
N LEU A 346 17.97 -10.59 0.09
CA LEU A 346 17.30 -11.26 -1.03
C LEU A 346 17.74 -12.73 -1.10
N HIS A 347 16.83 -13.58 -1.56
CA HIS A 347 17.17 -14.95 -1.92
C HIS A 347 18.14 -14.96 -3.12
N THR A 348 18.90 -16.03 -3.27
CA THR A 348 20.00 -16.14 -4.25
C THR A 348 19.51 -15.88 -5.68
N GLU A 349 18.37 -16.46 -6.05
CA GLU A 349 17.76 -16.36 -7.38
C GLU A 349 17.24 -14.94 -7.66
N ASN A 350 16.58 -14.33 -6.66
CA ASN A 350 16.11 -12.96 -6.73
C ASN A 350 17.27 -11.99 -6.88
N TYR A 351 18.33 -12.16 -6.09
CA TYR A 351 19.54 -11.33 -6.16
C TYR A 351 20.23 -11.46 -7.52
N ALA A 352 20.46 -12.69 -7.99
CA ALA A 352 21.10 -12.93 -9.29
C ALA A 352 20.29 -12.33 -10.44
N SER A 353 18.97 -12.56 -10.46
CA SER A 353 18.07 -12.01 -11.47
C SER A 353 17.99 -10.48 -11.42
N LEU A 354 17.95 -9.89 -10.21
CA LEU A 354 17.94 -8.44 -10.03
C LEU A 354 19.26 -7.82 -10.49
N LYS A 355 20.41 -8.39 -10.10
CA LYS A 355 21.73 -7.93 -10.51
C LYS A 355 21.84 -7.96 -12.04
N PHE A 356 21.53 -9.10 -12.65
CA PHE A 356 21.57 -9.30 -14.10
C PHE A 356 20.69 -8.27 -14.84
N LEU A 357 19.46 -8.06 -14.35
CA LEU A 357 18.56 -7.08 -14.93
C LEU A 357 19.09 -5.65 -14.78
N ILE A 358 19.56 -5.25 -13.60
CA ILE A 358 20.03 -3.89 -13.34
C ILE A 358 21.29 -3.58 -14.16
N GLU A 359 22.24 -4.51 -14.25
CA GLU A 359 23.43 -4.36 -15.09
C GLU A 359 23.07 -4.12 -16.56
N PHE A 360 22.10 -4.87 -17.09
CA PHE A 360 21.57 -4.66 -18.44
C PHE A 360 20.87 -3.30 -18.60
N LEU A 361 19.98 -2.92 -17.67
CA LEU A 361 19.26 -1.65 -17.76
C LEU A 361 20.19 -0.44 -17.69
N VAL A 362 21.33 -0.56 -17.00
CA VAL A 362 22.38 0.47 -17.02
C VAL A 362 22.97 0.62 -18.42
N GLN A 363 23.22 -0.47 -19.16
CA GLN A 363 23.68 -0.40 -20.55
C GLN A 363 22.65 0.29 -21.46
N VAL A 364 21.36 0.00 -21.28
CA VAL A 364 20.27 0.69 -21.99
C VAL A 364 20.30 2.18 -21.68
N SER A 365 20.43 2.55 -20.40
CA SER A 365 20.47 3.96 -20.00
C SER A 365 21.70 4.71 -20.51
N ALA A 366 22.82 4.02 -20.71
CA ALA A 366 24.05 4.60 -21.27
C ALA A 366 23.85 5.07 -22.72
N GLN A 367 22.91 4.46 -23.46
CA GLN A 367 22.51 4.85 -24.82
C GLN A 367 21.27 5.78 -24.84
N SER A 368 20.93 6.41 -23.73
CA SER A 368 19.69 7.20 -23.59
C SER A 368 19.61 8.43 -24.49
N GLU A 369 20.74 8.95 -24.99
CA GLU A 369 20.75 10.00 -26.01
C GLU A 369 20.11 9.53 -27.32
N ILE A 370 20.22 8.25 -27.66
CA ILE A 370 19.64 7.65 -28.87
C ILE A 370 18.26 7.06 -28.53
N ASN A 371 18.21 6.09 -27.62
CA ASN A 371 16.98 5.34 -27.33
C ASN A 371 15.95 6.09 -26.47
N LYS A 372 16.31 7.25 -25.89
CA LYS A 372 15.47 8.13 -25.04
C LYS A 372 15.06 7.55 -23.68
N MET A 373 15.71 6.48 -23.22
CA MET A 373 15.38 5.76 -21.99
C MET A 373 16.47 5.93 -20.92
N ASN A 374 16.49 7.08 -20.26
CA ASN A 374 17.33 7.31 -19.07
C ASN A 374 16.82 6.54 -17.83
N ASN A 375 17.60 6.55 -16.74
CA ASN A 375 17.26 5.85 -15.49
C ASN A 375 15.88 6.23 -14.92
N ALA A 376 15.45 7.49 -15.06
CA ALA A 376 14.13 7.90 -14.60
C ALA A 376 13.01 7.29 -15.44
N ASN A 377 13.15 7.27 -16.77
CA ASN A 377 12.19 6.66 -17.68
C ASN A 377 12.12 5.14 -17.49
N LEU A 378 13.28 4.49 -17.35
CA LEU A 378 13.37 3.05 -17.07
C LEU A 378 12.73 2.70 -15.71
N ALA A 379 12.95 3.51 -14.69
CA ALA A 379 12.35 3.28 -13.37
C ALA A 379 10.82 3.37 -13.38
N VAL A 380 10.24 4.27 -14.18
CA VAL A 380 8.77 4.36 -14.32
C VAL A 380 8.19 3.08 -14.94
N VAL A 381 8.88 2.48 -15.90
CA VAL A 381 8.39 1.26 -16.57
C VAL A 381 8.74 -0.01 -15.82
N PHE A 382 9.86 -0.07 -15.08
CA PHE A 382 10.29 -1.27 -14.35
C PHE A 382 9.83 -1.32 -12.90
N GLY A 383 9.67 -0.18 -12.21
CA GLY A 383 9.20 -0.12 -10.82
C GLY A 383 8.03 -1.06 -10.52
N PRO A 384 6.88 -0.96 -11.24
CA PRO A 384 5.73 -1.82 -11.00
C PRO A 384 5.92 -3.29 -11.40
N ASN A 385 6.98 -3.64 -12.15
CA ASN A 385 7.33 -5.04 -12.45
C ASN A 385 8.35 -5.61 -11.47
N LEU A 386 8.98 -4.77 -10.63
CA LEU A 386 9.94 -5.19 -9.61
C LEU A 386 9.30 -5.32 -8.23
N LEU A 387 8.29 -4.49 -7.93
CA LEU A 387 7.55 -4.52 -6.68
C LEU A 387 6.09 -4.06 -6.90
N TRP A 388 5.16 -4.79 -6.31
CA TRP A 388 3.76 -4.40 -6.18
C TRP A 388 3.25 -4.77 -4.78
N GLY A 389 2.21 -4.09 -4.33
CA GLY A 389 1.49 -4.44 -3.10
C GLY A 389 0.56 -5.62 -3.33
N GLN A 390 0.15 -6.29 -2.25
CA GLN A 390 -0.78 -7.43 -2.31
C GLN A 390 -2.16 -7.07 -2.91
N ASP A 391 -2.47 -5.77 -2.99
CA ASP A 391 -3.60 -5.26 -3.76
C ASP A 391 -3.20 -4.07 -4.63
N ALA A 392 -4.02 -3.79 -5.65
CA ALA A 392 -3.77 -2.73 -6.60
C ALA A 392 -3.78 -1.32 -5.97
N ALA A 393 -4.50 -1.12 -4.85
CA ALA A 393 -4.56 0.17 -4.18
C ALA A 393 -3.27 0.47 -3.41
N MET A 394 -2.68 -0.53 -2.76
CA MET A 394 -1.36 -0.45 -2.13
C MET A 394 -0.27 -0.15 -3.18
N THR A 395 -0.29 -0.85 -4.32
CA THR A 395 0.63 -0.55 -5.42
C THR A 395 0.48 0.89 -5.89
N LEU A 396 -0.75 1.37 -6.07
CA LEU A 396 -1.02 2.72 -6.56
C LEU A 396 -0.60 3.80 -5.56
N SER A 397 -0.80 3.60 -4.26
CA SER A 397 -0.36 4.56 -3.24
C SER A 397 1.17 4.61 -3.10
N ALA A 398 1.85 3.51 -3.41
CA ALA A 398 3.29 3.35 -3.29
C ALA A 398 4.07 3.56 -4.60
N ILE A 399 3.41 3.84 -5.73
CA ILE A 399 4.07 3.87 -7.05
C ILE A 399 5.21 4.89 -7.14
N GLY A 400 5.04 6.06 -6.51
CA GLY A 400 6.06 7.11 -6.46
C GLY A 400 7.33 6.63 -5.74
N PRO A 401 7.22 6.18 -4.47
CA PRO A 401 8.32 5.55 -3.76
C PRO A 401 8.99 4.39 -4.51
N ILE A 402 8.21 3.48 -5.08
CA ILE A 402 8.72 2.31 -5.83
C ILE A 402 9.57 2.76 -7.01
N ASN A 403 9.04 3.66 -7.85
CA ASN A 403 9.78 4.16 -9.02
C ASN A 403 11.05 4.91 -8.58
N ASN A 404 11.00 5.66 -7.48
CA ASN A 404 12.18 6.36 -6.98
C ASN A 404 13.25 5.41 -6.44
N PHE A 405 12.84 4.33 -5.76
CA PHE A 405 13.75 3.27 -5.34
C PHE A 405 14.42 2.60 -6.54
N THR A 406 13.64 2.20 -7.56
CA THR A 406 14.18 1.60 -8.78
C THR A 406 15.17 2.53 -9.49
N ARG A 407 14.87 3.83 -9.57
CA ARG A 407 15.80 4.82 -10.11
C ARG A 407 17.10 4.86 -9.30
N THR A 408 16.99 4.91 -7.97
CA THR A 408 18.17 4.94 -7.08
C THR A 408 19.02 3.69 -7.26
N LEU A 409 18.39 2.52 -7.44
CA LEU A 409 19.07 1.26 -7.71
C LEU A 409 19.86 1.30 -9.02
N LEU A 410 19.32 1.91 -10.09
CA LEU A 410 20.02 2.11 -11.36
C LEU A 410 21.18 3.12 -11.21
N ASP A 411 20.92 4.27 -10.59
CA ASP A 411 21.90 5.34 -10.38
C ASP A 411 23.11 4.88 -9.53
N GLN A 412 22.87 3.97 -8.58
CA GLN A 412 23.87 3.50 -7.61
C GLN A 412 24.24 2.02 -7.75
N HIS A 413 23.93 1.39 -8.88
CA HIS A 413 24.11 -0.06 -9.08
C HIS A 413 25.52 -0.56 -8.70
N HIS A 414 26.57 0.20 -9.03
CA HIS A 414 27.96 -0.12 -8.68
C HIS A 414 28.18 -0.24 -7.17
N LYS A 415 27.48 0.53 -6.33
CA LYS A 415 27.60 0.42 -4.86
C LYS A 415 26.83 -0.76 -4.30
N VAL A 416 25.78 -1.17 -5.00
CA VAL A 416 24.83 -2.18 -4.55
C VAL A 416 25.25 -3.59 -4.94
N PHE A 417 25.84 -3.76 -6.14
CA PHE A 417 26.16 -5.05 -6.74
C PHE A 417 27.67 -5.31 -6.95
N SER A 418 28.53 -4.42 -6.43
CA SER A 418 29.98 -4.65 -6.41
C SER A 418 30.32 -5.97 -5.69
N PRO A 419 31.32 -6.71 -6.19
CA PRO A 419 31.76 -7.99 -5.61
C PRO A 419 32.33 -7.86 -4.19
#